data_AF-A0A1F8MGJ9-F1
#
_entry.id   AF-A0A1F8MGJ9-F1
#
_cell.length_a   1.000
_cell.length_b   1.000
_cell.length_c   1.000
_cell.angle_alpha   90.00
_cell.angle_beta   90.00
_cell.angle_gamma   90.00
#
_symmetry.space_group_name_H-M   'P 1'
#
loop_
_entity.id
_entity.type
_entity.pdbx_description
1 polymer ?
#
loop_
_entity_poly.entity_id
_entity_poly.type
_entity_poly.pdbx_seq_one_letter_code
_entity_poly.pdbx_strand_id
1 'polypeptide(L)'
;MQTKNTLAITLRDELCSRCSICRSACPFEAISQIEDKIVVDIEKCMVCGICSSACPSGVITPYYYSYNALVEKLKAEKTPDTVDLVIACRGSTDPWLQLPDAMAELDLKRAILFRVPCVGRLSPIFYVTALSMGIQRIVAIQCKENFCRFTKGSLVNRGRLAMLGSLVRSLGYPNGTITIIEGAKQVEYDTAKCVGCDKCVHACPYEAIEAQPLATPKINYEKCTGCGACVVVCPHLALEIRGYECINVAEVIKDYGERIKETKGGAPAILVLCCQWAEFANLDRNEKGLIRPNVALLEIPCFSKLDPINVLQAFACGFDAVLAFVCSDDDCKSKESRVTTEDNMKVLTTSLKLMGLANSFKIHKSSPRTIGDFDAQVDLFVSTVLLPEKRMGTQI
;
A
#
# COMPACT_ATOMS: atom_id res chain seq x y z
N MET A 1 -16.24 -26.76 -5.12
CA MET A 1 -15.87 -26.74 -3.69
C MET A 1 -15.68 -25.28 -3.32
N GLN A 2 -16.68 -24.63 -2.71
CA GLN A 2 -16.58 -23.23 -2.34
C GLN A 2 -15.57 -23.10 -1.20
N THR A 3 -14.39 -22.56 -1.48
CA THR A 3 -13.45 -22.12 -0.46
C THR A 3 -14.16 -21.08 0.41
N LYS A 4 -14.44 -21.42 1.68
CA LYS A 4 -14.86 -20.43 2.67
C LYS A 4 -13.73 -19.41 2.79
N ASN A 5 -13.88 -18.24 2.17
CA ASN A 5 -12.96 -17.14 2.30
C ASN A 5 -12.81 -16.80 3.79
N THR A 6 -11.59 -16.93 4.32
CA THR A 6 -11.30 -16.59 5.70
C THR A 6 -11.19 -15.07 5.80
N LEU A 7 -11.96 -14.47 6.71
CA LEU A 7 -12.03 -13.01 6.86
C LEU A 7 -10.84 -12.47 7.64
N ALA A 8 -10.38 -11.27 7.28
CA ALA A 8 -9.27 -10.55 7.93
C ALA A 8 -9.54 -10.08 9.37
N ILE A 9 -10.73 -10.31 9.92
CA ILE A 9 -11.12 -9.90 11.27
C ILE A 9 -11.83 -11.06 11.98
N THR A 10 -11.50 -11.26 13.25
CA THR A 10 -12.21 -12.18 14.15
C THR A 10 -12.80 -11.40 15.33
N LEU A 11 -14.00 -11.80 15.77
CA LEU A 11 -14.71 -11.22 16.90
C LEU A 11 -14.72 -12.20 18.09
N ARG A 12 -14.49 -11.66 19.29
CA ARG A 12 -14.56 -12.36 20.58
C ARG A 12 -15.64 -11.74 21.45
N ASP A 13 -16.88 -12.08 21.15
CA ASP A 13 -18.08 -11.46 21.75
C ASP A 13 -18.09 -11.57 23.28
N GLU A 14 -17.51 -12.64 23.83
CA GLU A 14 -17.39 -12.89 25.27
C GLU A 14 -16.59 -11.83 26.02
N LEU A 15 -15.76 -11.03 25.31
CA LEU A 15 -14.98 -9.94 25.90
C LEU A 15 -15.72 -8.59 25.84
N CYS A 16 -16.87 -8.50 25.17
CA CYS A 16 -17.51 -7.22 24.86
C CYS A 16 -18.13 -6.54 26.09
N SER A 17 -17.65 -5.34 26.42
CA SER A 17 -18.18 -4.49 27.50
C SER A 17 -19.34 -3.57 27.08
N ARG A 18 -19.78 -3.65 25.81
CA ARG A 18 -20.91 -2.85 25.26
C ARG A 18 -20.75 -1.32 25.38
N CYS A 19 -19.52 -0.82 25.44
CA CYS A 19 -19.22 0.61 25.53
C CYS A 19 -19.37 1.41 24.22
N SER A 20 -19.66 0.74 23.10
CA SER A 20 -19.84 1.32 21.76
C SER A 20 -18.65 2.12 21.18
N ILE A 21 -17.46 2.10 21.80
CA ILE A 21 -16.26 2.81 21.32
C ILE A 21 -15.88 2.40 19.89
N CYS A 22 -15.95 1.09 19.57
CA CYS A 22 -15.61 0.60 18.25
C CYS A 22 -16.51 1.18 17.15
N ARG A 23 -17.81 1.33 17.42
CA ARG A 23 -18.79 1.96 16.53
C ARG A 23 -18.42 3.41 16.24
N SER A 24 -18.21 4.22 17.28
CA SER A 24 -17.81 5.63 17.15
C SER A 24 -16.43 5.79 16.47
N ALA A 25 -15.52 4.85 16.71
CA ALA A 25 -14.19 4.85 16.14
C ALA A 25 -14.16 4.46 14.66
N CYS A 26 -15.16 3.74 14.14
CA CYS A 26 -15.18 3.30 12.74
C CYS A 26 -15.48 4.48 11.79
N PRO A 27 -14.59 4.83 10.86
CA PRO A 27 -14.85 5.89 9.87
C PRO A 27 -15.77 5.46 8.72
N PHE A 28 -16.08 4.17 8.63
CA PHE A 28 -16.86 3.58 7.53
C PHE A 28 -18.23 3.09 7.98
N GLU A 29 -18.59 3.35 9.24
CA GLU A 29 -19.87 2.92 9.83
C GLU A 29 -20.14 1.41 9.67
N ALA A 30 -19.06 0.63 9.56
CA ALA A 30 -19.09 -0.80 9.36
C ALA A 30 -19.44 -1.58 10.64
N ILE A 31 -19.74 -0.92 11.75
CA ILE A 31 -19.96 -1.59 13.05
C ILE A 31 -21.33 -1.16 13.59
N SER A 32 -22.19 -2.15 13.76
CA SER A 32 -23.51 -2.02 14.37
C SER A 32 -23.56 -2.79 15.68
N GLN A 33 -24.48 -2.41 16.55
CA GLN A 33 -24.79 -3.16 17.77
C GLN A 33 -26.20 -3.69 17.64
N ILE A 34 -26.34 -5.02 17.65
CA ILE A 34 -27.62 -5.71 17.60
C ILE A 34 -27.71 -6.50 18.90
N GLU A 35 -28.72 -6.17 19.72
CA GLU A 35 -28.84 -6.67 21.09
C GLU A 35 -27.55 -6.41 21.89
N ASP A 36 -26.91 -7.50 22.30
CA ASP A 36 -25.72 -7.52 23.15
C ASP A 36 -24.43 -7.81 22.39
N LYS A 37 -24.50 -7.91 21.06
CA LYS A 37 -23.37 -8.26 20.19
C LYS A 37 -23.01 -7.14 19.23
N ILE A 38 -21.72 -7.06 18.92
CA ILE A 38 -21.26 -6.21 17.83
C ILE A 38 -21.30 -6.99 16.53
N VAL A 39 -21.81 -6.36 15.48
CA VAL A 39 -21.83 -6.93 14.14
C VAL A 39 -21.00 -6.02 13.25
N VAL A 40 -20.02 -6.62 12.56
CA VAL A 40 -19.20 -5.92 11.59
C VAL A 40 -19.72 -6.22 10.20
N ASP A 41 -20.20 -5.18 9.51
CA ASP A 41 -20.50 -5.22 8.09
C ASP A 41 -19.17 -5.29 7.32
N ILE A 42 -18.86 -6.48 6.83
CA ILE A 42 -17.61 -6.78 6.15
C ILE A 42 -17.52 -6.01 4.83
N GLU A 43 -18.61 -5.78 4.11
CA GLU A 43 -18.59 -5.06 2.84
C GLU A 43 -18.19 -3.59 3.02
N LYS A 44 -18.56 -2.98 4.16
CA LYS A 44 -18.12 -1.62 4.52
C LYS A 44 -16.73 -1.57 5.15
N CYS A 45 -16.20 -2.71 5.60
CA CYS A 45 -14.97 -2.74 6.37
C CYS A 45 -13.74 -2.58 5.46
N MET A 46 -12.98 -1.50 5.65
CA MET A 46 -11.71 -1.29 4.95
C MET A 46 -10.49 -1.85 5.69
N VAL A 47 -10.73 -2.63 6.76
CA VAL A 47 -9.72 -3.22 7.65
C VAL A 47 -8.62 -2.25 8.11
N CYS A 48 -9.00 -1.00 8.37
CA CYS A 48 -8.07 0.05 8.79
C CYS A 48 -7.43 -0.22 10.16
N GLY A 49 -8.09 -0.99 11.04
CA GLY A 49 -7.62 -1.37 12.37
C GLY A 49 -7.90 -0.35 13.48
N ILE A 50 -8.53 0.78 13.17
CA ILE A 50 -8.83 1.85 14.15
C ILE A 50 -9.72 1.33 15.28
N CYS A 51 -10.78 0.59 14.95
CA CYS A 51 -11.70 0.02 15.95
C CYS A 51 -11.02 -1.00 16.87
N SER A 52 -10.14 -1.86 16.32
CA SER A 52 -9.37 -2.83 17.10
C SER A 52 -8.46 -2.13 18.11
N SER A 53 -7.73 -1.10 17.65
CA SER A 53 -6.82 -0.32 18.50
C SER A 53 -7.52 0.54 19.56
N ALA A 54 -8.82 0.82 19.37
CA ALA A 54 -9.64 1.59 20.30
C ALA A 54 -10.40 0.71 21.30
N CYS A 55 -10.51 -0.60 21.04
CA CYS A 55 -11.28 -1.51 21.89
C CYS A 55 -10.45 -1.89 23.13
N PRO A 56 -10.83 -1.43 24.35
CA PRO A 56 -10.08 -1.77 25.56
C PRO A 56 -10.18 -3.27 25.89
N SER A 57 -11.28 -3.91 25.52
CA SER A 57 -11.51 -5.34 25.77
C SER A 57 -10.94 -6.27 24.69
N GLY A 58 -10.35 -5.74 23.61
CA GLY A 58 -9.74 -6.55 22.56
C GLY A 58 -10.71 -7.47 21.81
N VAL A 59 -11.99 -7.10 21.67
CA VAL A 59 -13.02 -7.90 20.98
C VAL A 59 -12.68 -8.10 19.51
N ILE A 60 -12.23 -7.04 18.83
CA ILE A 60 -11.95 -7.05 17.39
C ILE A 60 -10.47 -7.34 17.18
N THR A 61 -10.15 -8.50 16.64
CA THR A 61 -8.77 -8.92 16.36
C THR A 61 -8.54 -8.98 14.85
N PRO A 62 -7.72 -8.09 14.27
CA PRO A 62 -7.35 -8.19 12.87
C PRO A 62 -6.35 -9.34 12.69
N TYR A 63 -6.44 -10.04 11.57
CA TYR A 63 -5.51 -11.11 11.21
C TYR A 63 -4.09 -10.55 11.00
N TYR A 64 -3.99 -9.45 10.28
CA TYR A 64 -2.73 -8.75 10.02
C TYR A 64 -2.54 -7.56 10.96
N TYR A 65 -1.30 -7.32 11.39
CA TYR A 65 -0.91 -6.22 12.28
C TYR A 65 -1.75 -6.15 13.55
N SER A 66 -2.10 -7.31 14.11
CA SER A 66 -2.63 -7.36 15.47
C SER A 66 -1.60 -6.78 16.44
N TYR A 67 -2.07 -6.32 17.61
CA TYR A 67 -1.18 -5.80 18.64
C TYR A 67 -0.05 -6.80 18.96
N ASN A 68 -0.38 -8.07 19.16
CA ASN A 68 0.60 -9.11 19.45
C ASN A 68 1.56 -9.31 18.28
N ALA A 69 1.08 -9.37 17.02
CA ALA A 69 1.96 -9.54 15.86
C ALA A 69 2.96 -8.39 15.71
N LEU A 70 2.54 -7.15 15.99
CA LEU A 70 3.43 -5.99 15.95
C LEU A 70 4.48 -6.01 17.07
N VAL A 71 4.08 -6.42 18.28
CA VAL A 71 5.00 -6.55 19.42
C VAL A 71 6.01 -7.66 19.17
N GLU A 72 5.58 -8.82 18.67
CA GLU A 72 6.48 -9.93 18.34
C GLU A 72 7.46 -9.55 17.21
N LYS A 73 6.98 -8.83 16.19
CA LYS A 73 7.87 -8.25 15.16
C LYS A 73 8.90 -7.31 15.78
N LEU A 74 8.49 -6.44 16.72
CA LEU A 74 9.40 -5.51 17.38
C LEU A 74 10.45 -6.24 18.22
N LYS A 75 10.05 -7.30 18.93
CA LYS A 75 10.97 -8.15 19.69
C LYS A 75 11.99 -8.83 18.78
N ALA A 76 11.55 -9.33 17.64
CA ALA A 76 12.42 -10.04 16.69
C ALA A 76 13.47 -9.12 16.06
N GLU A 77 13.10 -7.88 15.74
CA GLU A 77 14.01 -6.91 15.09
C GLU A 77 14.84 -6.07 16.09
N LYS A 78 14.45 -6.02 17.37
CA LYS A 78 15.16 -5.26 18.40
C LYS A 78 16.50 -5.91 18.73
N THR A 79 17.57 -5.16 18.47
CA THR A 79 18.91 -5.45 18.99
C THR A 79 19.26 -4.46 20.10
N PRO A 80 20.30 -4.70 20.94
CA PRO A 80 20.75 -3.71 21.94
C PRO A 80 21.07 -2.34 21.32
N ASP A 81 21.53 -2.34 20.08
CA ASP A 81 21.96 -1.18 19.31
C ASP A 81 20.83 -0.39 18.66
N THR A 82 19.66 -1.00 18.47
CA THR A 82 18.49 -0.33 17.90
C THR A 82 17.83 0.53 18.97
N VAL A 83 17.84 1.85 18.79
CA VAL A 83 17.24 2.80 19.76
C VAL A 83 16.07 3.59 19.19
N ASP A 84 15.90 3.56 17.87
CA ASP A 84 14.86 4.31 17.17
C ASP A 84 13.78 3.36 16.61
N LEU A 85 12.50 3.74 16.69
CA LEU A 85 11.39 3.07 16.03
C LEU A 85 10.68 4.04 15.10
N VAL A 86 10.73 3.76 13.80
CA VAL A 86 9.98 4.48 12.77
C VAL A 86 8.73 3.69 12.42
N ILE A 87 7.57 4.30 12.63
CA ILE A 87 6.30 3.82 12.13
C ILE A 87 5.92 4.66 10.92
N ALA A 88 5.78 4.04 9.77
CA ALA A 88 5.49 4.70 8.51
C ALA A 88 4.10 4.31 7.97
N CYS A 89 3.21 5.29 7.83
CA CYS A 89 1.96 5.11 7.10
C CYS A 89 2.26 4.91 5.62
N ARG A 90 1.82 3.79 5.01
CA ARG A 90 2.01 3.55 3.56
C ARG A 90 1.39 4.63 2.68
N GLY A 91 0.31 5.25 3.15
CA GLY A 91 -0.31 6.39 2.49
C GLY A 91 0.62 7.60 2.34
N SER A 92 1.65 7.73 3.16
CA SER A 92 2.54 8.91 3.22
C SER A 92 4.01 8.62 2.94
N THR A 93 4.36 7.36 2.72
CA THR A 93 5.75 6.92 2.59
C THR A 93 5.93 6.03 1.39
N ASP A 94 7.01 6.26 0.65
CA ASP A 94 7.23 5.60 -0.63
C ASP A 94 7.22 4.08 -0.53
N PRO A 95 6.72 3.39 -1.57
CA PRO A 95 6.69 1.92 -1.60
C PRO A 95 8.06 1.30 -1.33
N TRP A 96 9.10 1.96 -1.82
CA TRP A 96 10.49 1.55 -1.65
C TRP A 96 11.25 2.42 -0.66
N LEU A 97 10.55 3.19 0.20
CA LEU A 97 11.20 3.98 1.24
C LEU A 97 12.18 3.07 1.98
N GLN A 98 13.46 3.30 1.74
CA GLN A 98 14.48 2.53 2.42
C GLN A 98 14.73 3.21 3.75
N LEU A 99 14.97 2.38 4.76
CA LEU A 99 15.31 2.88 6.09
C LEU A 99 16.48 3.89 6.04
N PRO A 100 17.55 3.74 5.21
CA PRO A 100 18.60 4.75 5.06
C PRO A 100 18.13 6.15 4.67
N ASP A 101 17.13 6.29 3.80
CA ASP A 101 16.64 7.60 3.37
C ASP A 101 15.92 8.30 4.52
N ALA A 102 15.04 7.56 5.21
CA ALA A 102 14.37 8.03 6.43
C ALA A 102 15.37 8.30 7.57
N MET A 103 16.45 7.52 7.65
CA MET A 103 17.50 7.70 8.66
C MET A 103 18.34 8.94 8.39
N ALA A 104 18.69 9.22 7.13
CA ALA A 104 19.48 10.39 6.74
C ALA A 104 18.70 11.69 6.96
N GLU A 105 17.42 11.74 6.60
CA GLU A 105 16.57 12.91 6.81
C GLU A 105 16.32 13.21 8.30
N LEU A 106 16.34 12.18 9.15
CA LEU A 106 15.91 12.28 10.55
C LEU A 106 17.04 12.09 11.57
N ASP A 107 18.29 12.02 11.09
CA ASP A 107 19.48 11.73 11.89
C ASP A 107 19.26 10.52 12.81
N LEU A 108 18.78 9.42 12.21
CA LEU A 108 18.63 8.13 12.88
C LEU A 108 19.89 7.31 12.60
N LYS A 109 20.44 6.66 13.63
CA LYS A 109 21.65 5.84 13.47
C LYS A 109 21.34 4.36 13.34
N ARG A 110 20.39 3.86 14.13
CA ARG A 110 19.99 2.44 14.17
C ARG A 110 18.52 2.34 14.54
N ALA A 111 17.68 2.14 13.54
CA ALA A 111 16.24 2.21 13.64
C ALA A 111 15.57 0.92 13.15
N ILE A 112 14.36 0.67 13.65
CA ILE A 112 13.42 -0.30 13.08
C ILE A 112 12.37 0.47 12.27
N LEU A 113 12.05 0.01 11.07
CA LEU A 113 11.01 0.60 10.22
C LEU A 113 9.81 -0.33 10.08
N PHE A 114 8.69 0.06 10.66
CA PHE A 114 7.41 -0.60 10.43
C PHE A 114 6.56 0.23 9.47
N ARG A 115 6.48 -0.21 8.21
CA ARG A 115 5.45 0.28 7.28
C ARG A 115 4.13 -0.39 7.61
N VAL A 116 3.11 0.40 7.93
CA VAL A 116 1.75 -0.07 8.22
C VAL A 116 0.74 0.59 7.29
N PRO A 117 -0.35 -0.09 6.91
CA PRO A 117 -1.40 0.51 6.08
C PRO A 117 -1.97 1.81 6.67
N CYS A 118 -2.02 1.91 8.00
CA CYS A 118 -2.53 3.06 8.72
C CYS A 118 -1.87 3.18 10.10
N VAL A 119 -1.36 4.35 10.47
CA VAL A 119 -0.87 4.60 11.84
C VAL A 119 -2.00 4.59 12.88
N GLY A 120 -3.24 4.90 12.47
CA GLY A 120 -4.40 4.91 13.36
C GLY A 120 -4.79 3.55 13.95
N ARG A 121 -4.16 2.45 13.49
CA ARG A 121 -4.32 1.11 14.07
C ARG A 121 -3.41 0.86 15.27
N LEU A 122 -2.49 1.76 15.58
CA LEU A 122 -1.57 1.59 16.68
C LEU A 122 -2.20 2.16 17.95
N SER A 123 -2.34 1.29 18.95
CA SER A 123 -2.82 1.68 20.27
C SER A 123 -1.71 2.44 21.02
N PRO A 124 -2.06 3.35 21.96
CA PRO A 124 -1.06 4.00 22.81
C PRO A 124 -0.17 3.02 23.56
N ILE A 125 -0.75 1.87 23.96
CA ILE A 125 -0.01 0.82 24.68
C ILE A 125 1.11 0.22 23.83
N PHE A 126 0.96 0.10 22.50
CA PHE A 126 2.04 -0.38 21.64
C PHE A 126 3.29 0.51 21.73
N TYR A 127 3.11 1.83 21.71
CA TYR A 127 4.21 2.78 21.84
C TYR A 127 4.86 2.71 23.23
N VAL A 128 4.06 2.57 24.30
CA VAL A 128 4.58 2.36 25.66
C VAL A 128 5.39 1.06 25.75
N THR A 129 4.89 -0.03 25.15
CA THR A 129 5.60 -1.31 25.08
C THR A 129 6.93 -1.14 24.35
N ALA A 130 6.97 -0.41 23.23
CA ALA A 130 8.21 -0.13 22.52
C ALA A 130 9.23 0.61 23.40
N LEU A 131 8.81 1.65 24.13
CA LEU A 131 9.67 2.37 25.08
C LEU A 131 10.19 1.45 26.19
N SER A 132 9.32 0.59 26.75
CA SER A 132 9.71 -0.37 27.79
C SER A 132 10.70 -1.43 27.31
N MET A 133 10.79 -1.65 26.00
CA MET A 133 11.76 -2.55 25.37
C MET A 133 13.10 -1.83 25.05
N GLY A 134 13.28 -0.59 25.49
CA GLY A 134 14.52 0.17 25.32
C GLY A 134 14.59 1.00 24.03
N ILE A 135 13.46 1.20 23.34
CA ILE A 135 13.38 2.25 22.31
C ILE A 135 13.41 3.62 23.00
N GLN A 136 14.25 4.52 22.51
CA GLN A 136 14.48 5.86 23.08
C GLN A 136 13.73 6.95 22.30
N ARG A 137 13.51 6.74 20.99
CA ARG A 137 12.81 7.68 20.13
C ARG A 137 11.88 6.92 19.17
N ILE A 138 10.66 7.43 19.08
CA ILE A 138 9.59 6.93 18.21
C ILE A 138 9.26 8.04 17.21
N VAL A 139 9.35 7.71 15.93
CA VAL A 139 8.96 8.59 14.83
C VAL A 139 7.73 8.01 14.15
N ALA A 140 6.63 8.76 14.12
CA ALA A 140 5.43 8.40 13.38
C ALA A 140 5.31 9.25 12.12
N ILE A 141 5.57 8.64 10.95
CA ILE A 141 5.33 9.26 9.65
C ILE A 141 3.89 8.96 9.23
N GLN A 142 3.08 10.00 9.05
CA GLN A 142 1.64 9.86 8.83
C GLN A 142 1.10 10.83 7.77
N CYS A 143 -0.15 10.63 7.35
CA CYS A 143 -0.79 11.52 6.38
C CYS A 143 -1.05 12.89 6.97
N LYS A 144 -0.79 13.94 6.18
CA LYS A 144 -1.34 15.28 6.39
C LYS A 144 -2.87 15.21 6.54
N GLU A 145 -3.40 16.23 7.20
CA GLU A 145 -4.84 16.44 7.31
C GLU A 145 -5.49 16.48 5.92
N ASN A 146 -6.71 15.95 5.78
CA ASN A 146 -7.43 15.75 4.50
C ASN A 146 -6.81 14.77 3.48
N PHE A 147 -5.54 14.36 3.64
CA PHE A 147 -4.89 13.36 2.79
C PHE A 147 -5.11 11.90 3.27
N CYS A 148 -5.71 11.71 4.46
CA CYS A 148 -5.83 10.39 5.06
C CYS A 148 -6.70 9.43 4.23
N ARG A 149 -6.09 8.33 3.73
CA ARG A 149 -6.80 7.27 2.97
C ARG A 149 -7.98 6.69 3.73
N PHE A 150 -7.83 6.47 5.05
CA PHE A 150 -8.86 5.93 5.94
C PHE A 150 -9.63 7.02 6.71
N THR A 151 -9.73 8.22 6.13
CA THR A 151 -10.52 9.36 6.61
C THR A 151 -9.98 10.01 7.88
N LYS A 152 -9.88 9.26 8.99
CA LYS A 152 -9.47 9.80 10.31
C LYS A 152 -8.29 9.07 10.96
N GLY A 153 -7.62 8.16 10.25
CA GLY A 153 -6.51 7.36 10.82
C GLY A 153 -5.36 8.20 11.37
N SER A 154 -4.84 9.15 10.60
CA SER A 154 -3.78 10.08 11.06
C SER A 154 -4.26 10.99 12.18
N LEU A 155 -5.50 11.48 12.10
CA LEU A 155 -6.11 12.32 13.14
C LEU A 155 -6.17 11.58 14.48
N VAL A 156 -6.64 10.34 14.47
CA VAL A 156 -6.70 9.47 15.67
C VAL A 156 -5.30 9.26 16.24
N ASN A 157 -4.30 8.96 15.40
CA ASN A 157 -2.93 8.76 15.85
C ASN A 157 -2.30 10.05 16.42
N ARG A 158 -2.56 11.21 15.78
CA ARG A 158 -2.09 12.53 16.24
C ARG A 158 -2.59 12.80 17.66
N GLY A 159 -3.88 12.60 17.92
CA GLY A 159 -4.45 12.76 19.26
C GLY A 159 -3.82 11.82 20.29
N ARG A 160 -3.65 10.53 19.94
CA ARG A 160 -3.01 9.53 20.80
C ARG A 160 -1.58 9.90 21.17
N LEU A 161 -0.77 10.28 20.18
CA LEU A 161 0.64 10.62 20.37
C LEU A 161 0.82 11.96 21.08
N ALA A 162 -0.08 12.93 20.90
CA ALA A 162 -0.07 14.16 21.68
C ALA A 162 -0.28 13.89 23.18
N MET A 163 -1.27 13.06 23.53
CA MET A 163 -1.53 12.66 24.91
C MET A 163 -0.37 11.84 25.48
N LEU A 164 0.10 10.83 24.72
CA LEU A 164 1.21 9.98 25.14
C LEU A 164 2.50 10.79 25.31
N GLY A 165 2.77 11.73 24.42
CA GLY A 165 3.91 12.64 24.51
C GLY A 165 3.95 13.41 25.83
N SER A 166 2.79 13.90 26.29
CA SER A 166 2.67 14.54 27.60
C SER A 166 2.92 13.57 28.76
N LEU A 167 2.39 12.34 28.67
CA LEU A 167 2.60 11.32 29.69
C LEU A 167 4.09 10.93 29.82
N VAL A 168 4.77 10.63 28.71
CA VAL A 168 6.16 10.16 28.77
C VAL A 168 7.11 11.25 29.26
N ARG A 169 6.85 12.54 28.96
CA ARG A 169 7.60 13.65 29.55
C ARG A 169 7.48 13.70 31.07
N SER A 170 6.27 13.49 31.59
CA SER A 170 6.05 13.41 33.05
C SER A 170 6.75 12.21 33.69
N LEU A 171 7.02 11.15 32.91
CA LEU A 171 7.80 9.99 33.33
C LEU A 171 9.32 10.18 33.18
N GLY A 172 9.79 11.38 32.79
CA GLY A 172 11.21 11.72 32.68
C GLY A 172 11.84 11.45 31.30
N TYR A 173 11.06 11.10 30.28
CA TYR A 173 11.58 10.97 28.91
C TYR A 173 11.86 12.36 28.31
N PRO A 174 12.91 12.51 27.48
CA PRO A 174 13.28 13.79 26.90
C PRO A 174 12.23 14.30 25.89
N ASN A 175 12.30 15.60 25.60
CA ASN A 175 11.57 16.19 24.48
C ASN A 175 12.03 15.52 23.17
N GLY A 176 11.07 15.24 22.27
CA GLY A 176 11.35 14.57 21.00
C GLY A 176 11.37 13.04 21.06
N THR A 177 11.17 12.41 22.24
CA THR A 177 10.95 10.95 22.34
C THR A 177 9.85 10.46 21.42
N ILE A 178 8.81 11.27 21.19
CA ILE A 178 7.78 11.00 20.19
C ILE A 178 7.76 12.17 19.22
N THR A 179 8.00 11.86 17.95
CA THR A 179 7.98 12.83 16.85
C THR A 179 6.96 12.42 15.80
N ILE A 180 6.17 13.37 15.31
CA ILE A 180 5.22 13.14 14.22
C ILE A 180 5.74 13.89 13.00
N ILE A 181 5.79 13.19 11.86
CA ILE A 181 6.13 13.75 10.57
C ILE A 181 4.93 13.57 9.66
N GLU A 182 4.50 14.65 9.02
CA GLU A 182 3.35 14.62 8.13
C GLU A 182 3.78 14.67 6.67
N GLY A 183 3.45 13.62 5.93
CA GLY A 183 3.74 13.48 4.51
C GLY A 183 2.45 13.35 3.70
N ALA A 184 2.51 13.78 2.44
CA ALA A 184 1.48 13.54 1.46
C ALA A 184 2.18 13.15 0.15
N LYS A 185 1.80 12.00 -0.42
CA LYS A 185 2.29 11.55 -1.72
C LYS A 185 1.57 12.34 -2.80
N GLN A 186 2.08 13.51 -3.13
CA GLN A 186 1.42 14.42 -4.06
C GLN A 186 2.17 14.46 -5.37
N VAL A 187 1.47 14.93 -6.39
CA VAL A 187 2.02 15.04 -7.73
C VAL A 187 2.86 16.30 -7.81
N GLU A 188 4.07 16.15 -8.34
CA GLU A 188 4.97 17.23 -8.70
C GLU A 188 5.03 17.33 -10.23
N TYR A 189 5.38 18.51 -10.74
CA TYR A 189 5.43 18.73 -12.17
C TYR A 189 6.67 19.53 -12.57
N ASP A 190 7.16 19.24 -13.76
CA ASP A 190 8.27 19.92 -14.40
C ASP A 190 7.76 20.75 -15.58
N THR A 191 7.78 22.08 -15.40
CA THR A 191 7.38 23.04 -16.43
C THR A 191 8.18 22.92 -17.72
N ALA A 192 9.45 22.50 -17.66
CA ALA A 192 10.30 22.41 -18.85
C ALA A 192 9.88 21.26 -19.77
N LYS A 193 9.25 20.21 -19.22
CA LYS A 193 8.72 19.07 -19.98
C LYS A 193 7.27 19.27 -20.43
N CYS A 194 6.54 20.20 -19.81
CA CYS A 194 5.12 20.38 -20.07
C CYS A 194 4.88 21.14 -21.39
N VAL A 195 3.96 20.63 -22.21
CA VAL A 195 3.57 21.24 -23.49
C VAL A 195 2.19 21.90 -23.48
N GLY A 196 1.53 21.96 -22.32
CA GLY A 196 0.22 22.63 -22.18
C GLY A 196 -0.93 21.92 -22.91
N CYS A 197 -0.90 20.58 -22.99
CA CYS A 197 -1.96 19.80 -23.65
C CYS A 197 -3.18 19.49 -22.77
N ASP A 198 -3.16 19.90 -21.49
CA ASP A 198 -4.25 19.80 -20.51
C ASP A 198 -4.84 18.41 -20.24
N LYS A 199 -4.25 17.33 -20.75
CA LYS A 199 -4.67 15.94 -20.44
C LYS A 199 -4.72 15.66 -18.94
N CYS A 200 -3.78 16.20 -18.17
CA CYS A 200 -3.73 16.04 -16.72
C CYS A 200 -4.92 16.69 -16.00
N VAL A 201 -5.42 17.81 -16.52
CA VAL A 201 -6.61 18.50 -16.00
C VAL A 201 -7.83 17.62 -16.19
N HIS A 202 -8.04 17.11 -17.41
CA HIS A 202 -9.18 16.24 -17.72
C HIS A 202 -9.11 14.87 -17.03
N ALA A 203 -7.91 14.34 -16.79
CA ALA A 203 -7.74 13.06 -16.12
C ALA A 203 -7.82 13.14 -14.59
N CYS A 204 -7.85 14.35 -13.99
CA CYS A 204 -7.89 14.49 -12.54
C CYS A 204 -9.33 14.37 -12.01
N PRO A 205 -9.70 13.27 -11.35
CA PRO A 205 -11.07 13.11 -10.81
C PRO A 205 -11.35 14.01 -9.60
N TYR A 206 -10.31 14.62 -9.03
CA TYR A 206 -10.42 15.45 -7.84
C TYR A 206 -10.41 16.94 -8.19
N GLU A 207 -10.39 17.30 -9.47
CA GLU A 207 -10.28 18.69 -9.94
C GLU A 207 -9.12 19.44 -9.24
N ALA A 208 -8.02 18.71 -9.02
CA ALA A 208 -6.86 19.21 -8.32
C ALA A 208 -5.88 19.94 -9.26
N ILE A 209 -6.12 19.93 -10.57
CA ILE A 209 -5.21 20.51 -11.57
C ILE A 209 -5.99 21.51 -12.41
N GLU A 210 -5.47 22.73 -12.53
CA GLU A 210 -6.02 23.82 -13.32
C GLU A 210 -5.05 24.15 -14.47
N ALA A 211 -5.56 24.22 -15.70
CA ALA A 211 -4.79 24.65 -16.86
C ALA A 211 -4.31 26.10 -16.68
N GLN A 212 -3.11 26.42 -17.18
CA GLN A 212 -2.57 27.77 -17.16
C GLN A 212 -1.95 28.11 -18.52
N PRO A 213 -1.90 29.39 -18.93
CA PRO A 213 -1.54 29.79 -20.30
C PRO A 213 -0.14 29.36 -20.79
N LEU A 214 0.81 29.12 -19.87
CA LEU A 214 2.22 28.89 -20.21
C LEU A 214 2.66 27.44 -19.97
N ALA A 215 1.76 26.46 -20.13
CA ALA A 215 2.06 25.06 -19.84
C ALA A 215 2.53 24.84 -18.37
N THR A 216 2.05 25.68 -17.44
CA THR A 216 2.40 25.63 -16.02
C THR A 216 1.18 25.22 -15.18
N PRO A 217 0.70 23.96 -15.26
CA PRO A 217 -0.53 23.56 -14.60
C PRO A 217 -0.44 23.85 -13.10
N LYS A 218 -1.47 24.49 -12.55
CA LYS A 218 -1.54 24.80 -11.13
C LYS A 218 -2.17 23.63 -10.39
N ILE A 219 -1.47 23.08 -9.40
CA ILE A 219 -1.96 21.96 -8.60
C ILE A 219 -2.50 22.48 -7.26
N ASN A 220 -3.76 22.19 -6.96
CA ASN A 220 -4.33 22.33 -5.62
C ASN A 220 -3.97 21.09 -4.78
N TYR A 221 -2.97 21.25 -3.92
CA TYR A 221 -2.50 20.19 -3.03
C TYR A 221 -3.50 19.80 -1.95
N GLU A 222 -4.51 20.60 -1.61
CA GLU A 222 -5.54 20.16 -0.67
C GLU A 222 -6.50 19.13 -1.30
N LYS A 223 -6.70 19.21 -2.62
CA LYS A 223 -7.50 18.27 -3.40
C LYS A 223 -6.68 17.08 -3.94
N CYS A 224 -5.37 17.24 -4.10
CA CYS A 224 -4.52 16.19 -4.66
C CYS A 224 -4.36 15.01 -3.69
N THR A 225 -4.91 13.86 -4.08
CA THR A 225 -4.86 12.61 -3.30
C THR A 225 -3.69 11.70 -3.66
N GLY A 226 -2.87 12.08 -4.65
CA GLY A 226 -1.74 11.25 -5.07
C GLY A 226 -2.08 10.03 -5.91
N CYS A 227 -3.28 9.95 -6.50
CA CYS A 227 -3.72 8.75 -7.22
C CYS A 227 -2.89 8.41 -8.48
N GLY A 228 -2.21 9.40 -9.07
CA GLY A 228 -1.33 9.20 -10.23
C GLY A 228 -2.00 9.19 -11.61
N ALA A 229 -3.31 9.42 -11.69
CA ALA A 229 -4.05 9.39 -12.96
C ALA A 229 -3.48 10.37 -13.99
N CYS A 230 -3.16 11.60 -13.55
CA CYS A 230 -2.55 12.64 -14.37
C CYS A 230 -1.13 12.28 -14.86
N VAL A 231 -0.39 11.48 -14.08
CA VAL A 231 0.97 11.03 -14.43
C VAL A 231 0.91 10.06 -15.61
N VAL A 232 -0.01 9.09 -15.57
CA VAL A 232 -0.15 8.06 -16.61
C VAL A 232 -0.58 8.65 -17.96
N VAL A 233 -1.38 9.71 -17.97
CA VAL A 233 -1.84 10.34 -19.22
C VAL A 233 -0.87 11.36 -19.80
N CYS A 234 0.21 11.71 -19.09
CA CYS A 234 1.15 12.73 -19.51
C CYS A 234 2.13 12.19 -20.57
N PRO A 235 2.03 12.60 -21.86
CA PRO A 235 2.88 12.04 -22.90
C PRO A 235 4.34 12.51 -22.83
N HIS A 236 4.63 13.56 -22.05
CA HIS A 236 5.97 14.14 -21.90
C HIS A 236 6.61 13.81 -20.54
N LEU A 237 5.97 12.95 -19.73
CA LEU A 237 6.46 12.61 -18.39
C LEU A 237 6.79 13.85 -17.54
N ALA A 238 5.98 14.89 -17.70
CA ALA A 238 6.12 16.17 -17.00
C ALA A 238 5.54 16.15 -15.59
N LEU A 239 4.88 15.05 -15.19
CA LEU A 239 4.23 14.87 -13.89
C LEU A 239 4.76 13.60 -13.25
N GLU A 240 5.09 13.65 -11.97
CA GLU A 240 5.55 12.50 -11.18
C GLU A 240 4.88 12.50 -9.81
N ILE A 241 4.79 11.35 -9.15
CA ILE A 241 4.48 11.30 -7.73
C ILE A 241 5.82 11.27 -7.02
N ARG A 242 6.02 12.18 -6.07
CA ARG A 242 7.24 12.17 -5.24
C ARG A 242 7.47 10.79 -4.65
N GLY A 243 8.64 10.22 -4.91
CA GLY A 243 9.09 8.90 -4.48
C GLY A 243 8.45 7.71 -5.21
N TYR A 244 7.80 7.98 -6.35
CA TYR A 244 7.33 6.98 -7.30
C TYR A 244 7.50 7.47 -8.75
N GLU A 245 8.70 7.98 -9.05
CA GLU A 245 9.12 8.46 -10.36
C GLU A 245 9.22 7.31 -11.37
N CYS A 246 8.98 7.60 -12.65
CA CYS A 246 8.90 6.55 -13.67
C CYS A 246 10.23 5.81 -13.87
N ILE A 247 11.35 6.54 -13.79
CA ILE A 247 12.71 5.99 -13.92
C ILE A 247 12.97 4.98 -12.81
N ASN A 248 12.58 5.32 -11.58
CA ASN A 248 12.74 4.45 -10.42
C ASN A 248 11.99 3.12 -10.58
N VAL A 249 10.78 3.13 -11.15
CA VAL A 249 10.02 1.90 -11.41
C VAL A 249 10.75 0.98 -12.41
N ALA A 250 11.25 1.54 -13.52
CA ALA A 250 11.90 0.76 -14.57
C ALA A 250 13.20 0.11 -14.07
N GLU A 251 14.00 0.84 -13.28
CA GLU A 251 15.21 0.31 -12.65
C GLU A 251 14.91 -0.80 -11.65
N VAL A 252 13.86 -0.65 -10.84
CA VAL A 252 13.41 -1.69 -9.90
C VAL A 252 12.95 -2.95 -10.65
N ILE A 253 12.19 -2.81 -11.74
CA ILE A 253 11.78 -3.95 -12.57
C ILE A 253 13.00 -4.66 -13.16
N LYS A 254 14.01 -3.90 -13.58
CA LYS A 254 15.26 -4.44 -14.10
C LYS A 254 16.03 -5.24 -13.03
N ASP A 255 16.22 -4.66 -11.83
CA ASP A 255 16.86 -5.36 -10.70
C ASP A 255 16.15 -6.68 -10.37
N TYR A 256 14.81 -6.63 -10.30
CA TYR A 256 14.02 -7.84 -10.01
C TYR A 256 14.15 -8.88 -11.12
N GLY A 257 14.20 -8.43 -12.38
CA GLY A 257 14.39 -9.29 -13.55
C GLY A 257 15.78 -9.96 -13.59
N GLU A 258 16.83 -9.28 -13.14
CA GLU A 258 18.18 -9.86 -13.01
C GLU A 258 18.21 -10.93 -11.92
N ARG A 259 17.66 -10.61 -10.75
CA ARG A 259 17.70 -11.50 -9.58
C ARG A 259 16.81 -12.73 -9.73
N ILE A 260 15.63 -12.59 -10.34
CA ILE A 260 14.74 -13.74 -10.54
C ILE A 260 15.31 -14.76 -11.54
N LYS A 261 16.18 -14.34 -12.47
CA LYS A 261 16.87 -15.27 -13.38
C LYS A 261 17.79 -16.22 -12.62
N GLU A 262 18.41 -15.74 -11.54
CA GLU A 262 19.30 -16.54 -10.69
C GLU A 262 18.53 -17.50 -9.80
N THR A 263 17.33 -17.11 -9.35
CA THR A 263 16.57 -17.87 -8.34
C THR A 263 15.49 -18.78 -8.91
N LYS A 264 14.96 -18.52 -10.12
CA LYS A 264 13.76 -19.21 -10.63
C LYS A 264 13.93 -20.71 -10.90
N GLY A 265 15.16 -21.21 -11.04
CA GLY A 265 15.44 -22.64 -11.16
C GLY A 265 14.67 -23.37 -12.27
N GLY A 266 14.41 -22.69 -13.41
CA GLY A 266 13.65 -23.22 -14.54
C GLY A 266 12.13 -23.03 -14.48
N ALA A 267 11.59 -22.55 -13.35
CA ALA A 267 10.19 -22.12 -13.26
C ALA A 267 9.97 -20.78 -14.01
N PRO A 268 8.73 -20.45 -14.42
CA PRO A 268 8.43 -19.16 -15.02
C PRO A 268 8.65 -18.03 -14.02
N ALA A 269 9.35 -16.99 -14.46
CA ALA A 269 9.54 -15.75 -13.72
C ALA A 269 8.28 -14.90 -13.79
N ILE A 270 7.70 -14.58 -12.64
CA ILE A 270 6.45 -13.82 -12.54
C ILE A 270 6.69 -12.50 -11.83
N LEU A 271 6.24 -11.40 -12.43
CA LEU A 271 6.16 -10.12 -11.75
C LEU A 271 4.73 -9.87 -11.29
N VAL A 272 4.53 -9.63 -10.00
CA VAL A 272 3.25 -9.18 -9.46
C VAL A 272 3.30 -7.68 -9.21
N LEU A 273 2.51 -6.92 -9.96
CA LEU A 273 2.30 -5.47 -9.77
C LEU A 273 1.13 -5.29 -8.79
N CYS A 274 1.41 -4.96 -7.53
CA CYS A 274 0.45 -5.05 -6.44
C CYS A 274 0.06 -3.70 -5.87
N CYS A 275 -1.22 -3.35 -5.96
CA CYS A 275 -1.77 -2.16 -5.33
C CYS A 275 -1.65 -2.25 -3.80
N GLN A 276 -1.06 -1.24 -3.16
CA GLN A 276 -0.84 -1.22 -1.69
C GLN A 276 -2.13 -1.32 -0.84
N TRP A 277 -3.30 -1.13 -1.46
CA TRP A 277 -4.61 -1.19 -0.81
C TRP A 277 -5.38 -2.48 -1.10
N ALA A 278 -4.89 -3.32 -2.01
CA ALA A 278 -5.51 -4.60 -2.36
C ALA A 278 -4.98 -5.74 -1.50
N GLU A 279 -3.71 -5.67 -1.11
CA GLU A 279 -3.02 -6.66 -0.29
C GLU A 279 -2.16 -5.94 0.75
N PHE A 280 -2.04 -6.51 1.95
CA PHE A 280 -1.22 -5.91 3.01
C PHE A 280 -0.05 -6.78 3.43
N ALA A 281 -0.29 -8.03 3.80
CA ALA A 281 0.69 -8.89 4.45
C ALA A 281 1.85 -9.26 3.51
N ASN A 282 1.56 -9.58 2.24
CA ASN A 282 2.60 -9.97 1.31
C ASN A 282 3.52 -8.80 0.90
N LEU A 283 3.02 -7.56 0.96
CA LEU A 283 3.83 -6.37 0.73
C LEU A 283 4.88 -6.13 1.82
N ASP A 284 4.67 -6.65 3.04
CA ASP A 284 5.68 -6.57 4.11
C ASP A 284 6.79 -7.62 3.96
N ARG A 285 6.53 -8.70 3.22
CA ARG A 285 7.49 -9.80 2.99
C ARG A 285 8.49 -9.48 1.88
N ASN A 286 8.38 -8.29 1.28
CA ASN A 286 9.11 -7.90 0.10
C ASN A 286 10.55 -7.43 0.41
N GLU A 287 11.27 -8.16 1.27
CA GLU A 287 12.68 -7.88 1.52
C GLU A 287 13.46 -8.14 0.23
N LYS A 288 13.80 -7.06 -0.47
CA LYS A 288 14.46 -7.07 -1.78
C LYS A 288 13.56 -7.61 -2.90
N GLY A 289 12.27 -7.34 -2.97
CA GLY A 289 11.54 -7.52 -4.26
C GLY A 289 11.10 -8.94 -4.66
N LEU A 290 11.61 -9.99 -4.03
CA LEU A 290 11.25 -11.39 -4.31
C LEU A 290 10.50 -11.98 -3.12
N ILE A 291 9.29 -12.49 -3.37
CA ILE A 291 8.48 -13.16 -2.34
C ILE A 291 8.58 -14.68 -2.42
N ARG A 292 8.98 -15.21 -3.58
CA ARG A 292 9.26 -16.62 -3.85
C ARG A 292 10.40 -16.70 -4.88
N PRO A 293 11.11 -17.84 -5.01
CA PRO A 293 12.23 -17.95 -5.96
C PRO A 293 11.91 -17.57 -7.41
N ASN A 294 10.65 -17.73 -7.84
CA ASN A 294 10.21 -17.39 -9.20
C ASN A 294 9.11 -16.30 -9.22
N VAL A 295 8.85 -15.60 -8.10
CA VAL A 295 7.82 -14.56 -8.02
C VAL A 295 8.40 -13.29 -7.40
N ALA A 296 8.47 -12.23 -8.20
CA ALA A 296 8.77 -10.87 -7.76
C ALA A 296 7.48 -10.11 -7.43
N LEU A 297 7.55 -9.21 -6.44
CA LEU A 297 6.44 -8.38 -6.01
C LEU A 297 6.85 -6.90 -6.04
N LEU A 298 6.17 -6.11 -6.85
CA LEU A 298 6.38 -4.67 -6.93
C LEU A 298 5.13 -3.94 -6.41
N GLU A 299 5.30 -3.18 -5.34
CA GLU A 299 4.25 -2.35 -4.76
C GLU A 299 3.97 -1.15 -5.67
N ILE A 300 2.69 -0.94 -6.03
CA ILE A 300 2.22 0.26 -6.72
C ILE A 300 1.33 1.10 -5.78
N PRO A 301 1.44 2.44 -5.77
CA PRO A 301 0.67 3.28 -4.84
C PRO A 301 -0.85 3.17 -5.00
N CYS A 302 -1.31 2.90 -6.22
CA CYS A 302 -2.72 2.73 -6.56
C CYS A 302 -2.81 1.98 -7.87
N PHE A 303 -3.94 1.31 -8.12
CA PHE A 303 -4.24 0.77 -9.43
C PHE A 303 -4.19 1.85 -10.52
N SER A 304 -4.61 3.09 -10.22
CA SER A 304 -4.54 4.21 -11.17
C SER A 304 -3.13 4.58 -11.64
N LYS A 305 -2.07 4.00 -11.05
CA LYS A 305 -0.68 4.16 -11.48
C LYS A 305 -0.14 2.95 -12.24
N LEU A 306 -0.95 1.91 -12.43
CA LEU A 306 -0.58 0.78 -13.28
C LEU A 306 -0.45 1.27 -14.72
N ASP A 307 0.79 1.37 -15.17
CA ASP A 307 1.12 1.86 -16.50
C ASP A 307 1.39 0.67 -17.43
N PRO A 308 0.82 0.64 -18.66
CA PRO A 308 1.17 -0.37 -19.66
C PRO A 308 2.67 -0.54 -19.87
N ILE A 309 3.45 0.55 -19.76
CA ILE A 309 4.90 0.49 -19.96
C ILE A 309 5.59 -0.40 -18.92
N ASN A 310 5.09 -0.45 -17.69
CA ASN A 310 5.65 -1.29 -16.64
C ASN A 310 5.49 -2.78 -16.98
N VAL A 311 4.37 -3.15 -17.61
CA VAL A 311 4.12 -4.53 -18.05
C VAL A 311 5.04 -4.90 -19.21
N LEU A 312 5.17 -4.01 -20.20
CA LEU A 312 6.07 -4.22 -21.34
C LEU A 312 7.55 -4.29 -20.89
N GLN A 313 7.95 -3.41 -19.96
CA GLN A 313 9.28 -3.40 -19.38
C GLN A 313 9.59 -4.71 -18.65
N ALA A 314 8.61 -5.27 -17.93
CA ALA A 314 8.78 -6.56 -17.28
C ALA A 314 9.08 -7.67 -18.29
N PHE A 315 8.34 -7.76 -19.39
CA PHE A 315 8.65 -8.71 -20.45
C PHE A 315 10.05 -8.49 -21.05
N ALA A 316 10.43 -7.24 -21.31
CA ALA A 316 11.77 -6.89 -21.79
C ALA A 316 12.88 -7.28 -20.80
N CYS A 317 12.60 -7.25 -19.49
CA CYS A 317 13.55 -7.66 -18.45
C CYS A 317 13.63 -9.17 -18.23
N GLY A 318 12.80 -9.98 -18.90
CA GLY A 318 12.85 -11.44 -18.87
C GLY A 318 11.87 -12.10 -17.90
N PHE A 319 10.81 -11.39 -17.51
CA PHE A 319 9.65 -12.02 -16.87
C PHE A 319 8.82 -12.78 -17.90
N ASP A 320 8.39 -13.99 -17.55
CA ASP A 320 7.58 -14.87 -18.38
C ASP A 320 6.09 -14.49 -18.30
N ALA A 321 5.67 -13.91 -17.17
CA ALA A 321 4.30 -13.41 -16.97
C ALA A 321 4.22 -12.25 -15.95
N VAL A 322 3.15 -11.46 -16.06
CA VAL A 322 2.86 -10.31 -15.20
C VAL A 322 1.42 -10.42 -14.65
N LEU A 323 1.28 -10.36 -13.33
CA LEU A 323 0.00 -10.34 -12.63
C LEU A 323 -0.21 -8.95 -12.01
N ALA A 324 -1.25 -8.23 -12.40
CA ALA A 324 -1.66 -7.03 -11.69
C ALA A 324 -2.66 -7.40 -10.58
N PHE A 325 -2.29 -7.19 -9.32
CA PHE A 325 -3.12 -7.48 -8.15
C PHE A 325 -3.68 -6.16 -7.60
N VAL A 326 -4.98 -5.93 -7.81
CA VAL A 326 -5.60 -4.60 -7.66
C VAL A 326 -6.86 -4.67 -6.81
N CYS A 327 -7.34 -3.53 -6.32
CA CYS A 327 -8.55 -3.49 -5.50
C CYS A 327 -9.77 -3.98 -6.31
N SER A 328 -10.76 -4.52 -5.62
CA SER A 328 -12.12 -4.65 -6.12
C SER A 328 -12.71 -3.28 -6.47
N ASP A 329 -13.82 -3.27 -7.20
CA ASP A 329 -14.48 -2.05 -7.63
C ASP A 329 -15.09 -1.31 -6.43
N ASP A 330 -15.54 -2.06 -5.43
CA ASP A 330 -16.11 -1.52 -4.19
C ASP A 330 -15.04 -0.94 -3.26
N ASP A 331 -13.84 -1.52 -3.22
CA ASP A 331 -12.77 -1.11 -2.29
C ASP A 331 -11.92 0.06 -2.80
N CYS A 332 -11.96 0.31 -4.11
CA CYS A 332 -11.20 1.38 -4.71
C CYS A 332 -11.77 2.75 -4.29
N LYS A 333 -10.97 3.58 -3.61
CA LYS A 333 -11.34 4.98 -3.29
C LYS A 333 -11.12 5.93 -4.47
N SER A 334 -10.46 5.45 -5.52
CA SER A 334 -10.13 6.21 -6.72
C SER A 334 -10.94 5.68 -7.90
N LYS A 335 -12.27 5.56 -7.71
CA LYS A 335 -13.20 4.93 -8.67
C LYS A 335 -13.18 5.62 -10.04
N GLU A 336 -13.09 6.95 -10.07
CA GLU A 336 -13.09 7.71 -11.32
C GLU A 336 -11.77 7.57 -12.07
N SER A 337 -10.62 7.70 -11.40
CA SER A 337 -9.31 7.49 -12.05
C SER A 337 -9.01 6.03 -12.40
N ARG A 338 -9.77 5.08 -11.87
CA ARG A 338 -9.67 3.67 -12.22
C ARG A 338 -10.03 3.43 -13.69
N VAL A 339 -11.07 4.11 -14.19
CA VAL A 339 -11.63 3.89 -15.53
C VAL A 339 -10.55 4.05 -16.60
N THR A 340 -9.78 5.14 -16.55
CA THR A 340 -8.66 5.40 -17.48
C THR A 340 -7.64 4.27 -17.50
N THR A 341 -7.32 3.71 -16.33
CA THR A 341 -6.37 2.59 -16.24
C THR A 341 -6.98 1.31 -16.81
N GLU A 342 -8.25 1.03 -16.54
CA GLU A 342 -8.92 -0.14 -17.11
C GLU A 342 -8.93 -0.08 -18.64
N ASP A 343 -9.17 1.09 -19.22
CA ASP A 343 -9.13 1.27 -20.67
C ASP A 343 -7.71 1.09 -21.23
N ASN A 344 -6.69 1.67 -20.59
CA ASN A 344 -5.29 1.43 -20.95
C ASN A 344 -4.92 -0.06 -20.88
N MET A 345 -5.42 -0.78 -19.88
CA MET A 345 -5.17 -2.22 -19.74
C MET A 345 -5.91 -3.06 -20.78
N LYS A 346 -7.10 -2.65 -21.24
CA LYS A 346 -7.81 -3.31 -22.35
C LYS A 346 -7.02 -3.17 -23.65
N VAL A 347 -6.49 -1.97 -23.91
CA VAL A 347 -5.62 -1.72 -25.07
C VAL A 347 -4.36 -2.58 -24.97
N LEU A 348 -3.67 -2.56 -23.84
CA LEU A 348 -2.49 -3.41 -23.59
C LEU A 348 -2.80 -4.90 -23.83
N THR A 349 -3.90 -5.41 -23.27
CA THR A 349 -4.30 -6.82 -23.44
C THR A 349 -4.51 -7.16 -24.93
N THR A 350 -5.05 -6.22 -25.70
CA THR A 350 -5.23 -6.39 -27.16
C THR A 350 -3.88 -6.41 -27.88
N SER A 351 -2.97 -5.50 -27.53
CA SER A 351 -1.59 -5.49 -28.05
C SER A 351 -0.83 -6.77 -27.72
N LEU A 352 -0.91 -7.25 -26.46
CA LEU A 352 -0.24 -8.49 -26.04
C LEU A 352 -0.78 -9.72 -26.78
N LYS A 353 -2.08 -9.76 -27.11
CA LYS A 353 -2.64 -10.82 -27.97
C LYS A 353 -1.99 -10.86 -29.34
N LEU A 354 -1.77 -9.70 -29.97
CA LEU A 354 -1.10 -9.60 -31.28
C LEU A 354 0.37 -10.03 -31.20
N MET A 355 0.99 -9.94 -30.02
CA MET A 355 2.37 -10.35 -29.76
C MET A 355 2.50 -11.81 -29.31
N GLY A 356 1.41 -12.57 -29.22
CA GLY A 356 1.42 -13.95 -28.71
C GLY A 356 1.64 -14.07 -27.19
N LEU A 357 1.32 -13.02 -26.43
CA LEU A 357 1.49 -12.93 -24.97
C LEU A 357 0.15 -12.85 -24.23
N ALA A 358 -0.94 -13.34 -24.85
CA ALA A 358 -2.30 -13.20 -24.34
C ALA A 358 -2.49 -13.79 -22.93
N ASN A 359 -1.81 -14.90 -22.63
CA ASN A 359 -1.91 -15.62 -21.36
C ASN A 359 -0.85 -15.17 -20.34
N SER A 360 0.10 -14.32 -20.75
CA SER A 360 1.21 -13.86 -19.92
C SER A 360 0.88 -12.59 -19.12
N PHE A 361 -0.31 -12.01 -19.27
CA PHE A 361 -0.77 -10.89 -18.46
C PHE A 361 -2.19 -11.10 -17.93
N LYS A 362 -2.39 -10.89 -16.63
CA LYS A 362 -3.70 -10.97 -15.99
C LYS A 362 -3.88 -9.87 -14.97
N ILE A 363 -5.11 -9.36 -14.85
CA ILE A 363 -5.52 -8.49 -13.76
C ILE A 363 -6.42 -9.29 -12.82
N HIS A 364 -6.09 -9.29 -11.53
CA HIS A 364 -6.92 -9.87 -10.49
C HIS A 364 -7.42 -8.79 -9.54
N LYS A 365 -8.73 -8.72 -9.36
CA LYS A 365 -9.39 -7.80 -8.42
C LYS A 365 -9.57 -8.51 -7.08
N SER A 366 -9.06 -7.92 -6.02
CA SER A 366 -9.05 -8.50 -4.67
C SER A 366 -9.48 -7.49 -3.61
N SER A 367 -9.78 -8.01 -2.43
CA SER A 367 -10.06 -7.24 -1.23
C SER A 367 -9.07 -7.62 -0.14
N PRO A 368 -8.50 -6.66 0.61
CA PRO A 368 -7.68 -6.97 1.76
C PRO A 368 -8.47 -7.68 2.87
N ARG A 369 -9.80 -7.75 2.76
CA ARG A 369 -10.68 -8.50 3.68
C ARG A 369 -10.53 -10.01 3.58
N THR A 370 -10.06 -10.52 2.45
CA THR A 370 -9.98 -11.95 2.18
C THR A 370 -8.56 -12.45 2.39
N ILE A 371 -8.36 -13.32 3.37
CA ILE A 371 -7.05 -13.91 3.65
C ILE A 371 -6.78 -15.02 2.62
N GLY A 372 -5.53 -15.08 2.13
CA GLY A 372 -5.04 -16.16 1.29
C GLY A 372 -5.40 -16.04 -0.19
N ASP A 373 -6.18 -15.04 -0.59
CA ASP A 373 -6.51 -14.80 -2.00
C ASP A 373 -5.24 -14.51 -2.82
N PHE A 374 -4.33 -13.68 -2.32
CA PHE A 374 -3.07 -13.38 -3.00
C PHE A 374 -2.29 -14.65 -3.36
N ASP A 375 -2.01 -15.52 -2.38
CA ASP A 375 -1.23 -16.72 -2.60
C ASP A 375 -1.94 -17.70 -3.56
N ALA A 376 -3.25 -17.88 -3.39
CA ALA A 376 -4.06 -18.75 -4.25
C ALA A 376 -4.08 -18.27 -5.70
N GLN A 377 -4.16 -16.96 -5.94
CA GLN A 377 -4.16 -16.42 -7.30
C GLN A 377 -2.77 -16.46 -7.94
N VAL A 378 -1.71 -16.24 -7.17
CA VAL A 378 -0.33 -16.42 -7.66
C VAL A 378 -0.12 -17.88 -8.06
N ASP A 379 -0.52 -18.86 -7.24
CA ASP A 379 -0.40 -20.29 -7.56
C ASP A 379 -1.19 -20.67 -8.81
N LEU A 380 -2.43 -20.17 -8.92
CA LEU A 380 -3.26 -20.36 -10.11
C LEU A 380 -2.62 -19.75 -11.35
N PHE A 381 -2.00 -18.58 -11.23
CA PHE A 381 -1.36 -17.91 -12.35
C PHE A 381 -0.07 -18.62 -12.78
N VAL A 382 0.77 -19.06 -11.83
CA VAL A 382 1.96 -19.88 -12.09
C VAL A 382 1.59 -21.13 -12.90
N SER A 383 0.55 -21.85 -12.45
CA SER A 383 0.11 -23.08 -13.13
C SER A 383 -0.45 -22.82 -14.53
N THR A 384 -1.11 -21.68 -14.74
CA THR A 384 -1.61 -21.29 -16.08
C THR A 384 -0.47 -21.01 -17.05
N VAL A 385 0.59 -20.33 -16.59
CA VAL A 385 1.77 -19.98 -17.43
C VAL A 385 2.59 -21.22 -17.81
N LEU A 386 2.59 -22.25 -16.97
CA LEU A 386 3.27 -23.53 -17.23
C LEU A 386 2.59 -24.38 -18.31
N LEU A 387 1.35 -24.10 -18.68
CA LEU A 387 0.68 -24.83 -19.76
C LEU A 387 1.24 -24.32 -21.09
N PRO A 388 1.99 -25.14 -21.87
CA PRO A 388 2.46 -24.70 -23.17
C PRO A 388 1.24 -24.35 -24.03
N GLU A 389 1.29 -23.19 -24.67
CA GLU A 389 0.47 -22.98 -25.85
C GLU A 389 0.74 -24.16 -26.77
N LYS A 390 -0.29 -24.95 -27.09
CA LYS A 390 -0.29 -25.70 -28.34
C LYS A 390 -0.01 -24.65 -29.40
N ARG A 391 1.25 -24.54 -29.84
CA ARG A 391 1.64 -23.82 -31.04
C ARG A 391 0.91 -24.50 -32.19
N MET A 392 -0.35 -24.12 -32.41
CA MET A 392 -1.03 -24.36 -33.68
C MET A 392 -0.22 -23.58 -34.71
N GLY A 393 0.36 -24.35 -35.63
CA GLY A 393 1.53 -23.94 -36.39
C GLY A 393 1.31 -22.79 -37.37
N THR A 394 2.43 -22.35 -37.92
CA THR A 394 2.48 -21.74 -39.23
C THR A 394 3.55 -22.49 -40.02
N GLN A 395 3.15 -23.62 -40.59
CA GLN A 395 3.69 -24.03 -41.89
C GLN A 395 2.83 -23.29 -42.92
N ILE A 396 3.40 -22.24 -43.51
CA ILE A 396 3.13 -21.82 -44.89
C ILE A 396 4.48 -21.48 -45.49
#